data_AF-A0A7C9CQS0-F1
#
_entry.id   AF-A0A7C9CQS0-F1
#
_cell.length_a   1.000
_cell.length_b   1.000
_cell.length_c   1.000
_cell.angle_alpha   90.00
_cell.angle_beta   90.00
_cell.angle_gamma   90.00
#
_symmetry.space_group_name_H-M   'P 1'
#
loop_
_entity.id
_entity.type
_entity.pdbx_description
1 polymer ?
#
loop_
_entity_poly.entity_id
_entity_poly.type
_entity_poly.pdbx_seq_one_letter_code
_entity_poly.pdbx_strand_id
1 'polypeptide(L)'
;RQESVRKDVERAFGVLQARFAIVRSPARLMDEKEIGIVVRACVILHNMIVEDERDNYELAFDYDVVEGTAPEPIVNHEHHPCYEEYFRRTAIIRDTGTHAHLQADLMKEIWKRSGGR
;
A
#
# COMPACT_ATOMS: atom_id res chain seq x y z
N ARG A 1 -7.69 1.78 33.59
CA ARG A 1 -8.73 2.25 32.63
C ARG A 1 -8.13 2.85 31.35
N GLN A 2 -7.17 3.79 31.42
CA GLN A 2 -6.49 4.26 30.19
C GLN A 2 -5.73 3.12 29.48
N GLU A 3 -5.17 2.19 30.23
CA GLU A 3 -4.40 1.09 29.67
C GLU A 3 -5.22 0.05 28.90
N SER A 4 -6.49 -0.18 29.27
CA SER A 4 -7.37 -1.07 28.51
C SER A 4 -7.77 -0.44 27.18
N VAL A 5 -8.13 0.84 27.19
CA VAL A 5 -8.46 1.59 25.96
C VAL A 5 -7.25 1.67 25.03
N ARG A 6 -6.04 1.89 25.58
CA ARG A 6 -4.80 1.88 24.79
C ARG A 6 -4.58 0.54 24.11
N LYS A 7 -4.78 -0.57 24.82
CA LYS A 7 -4.64 -1.93 24.26
C LYS A 7 -5.63 -2.20 23.13
N ASP A 8 -6.88 -1.76 23.27
CA ASP A 8 -7.89 -1.93 22.21
C ASP A 8 -7.53 -1.15 20.94
N VAL A 9 -7.03 0.08 21.12
CA VAL A 9 -6.52 0.90 20.01
C VAL A 9 -5.31 0.26 19.34
N GLU A 10 -4.34 -0.22 20.13
CA GLU A 10 -3.15 -0.92 19.62
C GLU A 10 -3.51 -2.19 18.86
N ARG A 11 -4.46 -2.98 19.38
CA ARG A 11 -4.96 -4.18 18.71
C ARG A 11 -5.64 -3.84 17.39
N ALA A 12 -6.55 -2.87 17.37
CA ALA A 12 -7.24 -2.44 16.15
C ALA A 12 -6.25 -1.90 15.10
N PHE A 13 -5.24 -1.14 15.55
CA PHE A 13 -4.21 -0.64 14.67
C PHE A 13 -3.35 -1.76 14.08
N GLY A 14 -3.00 -2.79 14.87
CA GLY A 14 -2.30 -3.98 14.38
C GLY A 14 -3.09 -4.73 13.30
N VAL A 15 -4.40 -4.91 13.49
CA VAL A 15 -5.28 -5.52 12.47
C VAL A 15 -5.28 -4.70 11.17
N LEU A 16 -5.38 -3.37 11.28
CA LEU A 16 -5.35 -2.49 10.12
C LEU A 16 -4.00 -2.51 9.40
N GLN A 17 -2.88 -2.60 10.13
CA GLN A 17 -1.54 -2.73 9.53
C GLN A 17 -1.35 -4.07 8.81
N ALA A 18 -1.86 -5.17 9.38
CA ALA A 18 -1.80 -6.49 8.76
C ALA A 18 -2.64 -6.55 7.46
N ARG A 19 -3.81 -5.90 7.46
CA ARG A 19 -4.74 -5.93 6.33
C ARG A 19 -4.43 -4.87 5.25
N PHE A 20 -3.88 -3.71 5.63
CA PHE A 20 -3.60 -2.59 4.73
C PHE A 20 -2.13 -2.16 4.81
N ALA A 21 -1.31 -2.61 3.86
CA ALA A 21 0.12 -2.31 3.80
C ALA A 21 0.46 -0.80 3.82
N ILE A 22 -0.45 0.04 3.29
CA ILE A 22 -0.31 1.51 3.30
C ILE A 22 -0.30 2.12 4.70
N VAL A 23 -0.91 1.44 5.69
CA VAL A 23 -0.92 1.87 7.11
C VAL A 23 0.40 1.55 7.80
N ARG A 24 1.11 0.49 7.37
CA ARG A 24 2.43 0.11 7.93
C ARG A 24 3.52 1.11 7.57
N SER A 25 3.50 1.59 6.33
CA SER A 25 4.47 2.57 5.85
C SER A 25 3.74 3.63 5.02
N PRO A 26 3.21 4.68 5.67
CA PRO A 26 2.74 5.86 4.96
C PRO A 26 3.85 6.35 4.03
N ALA A 27 3.51 6.73 2.80
CA ALA A 27 4.51 7.20 1.87
C ALA A 27 5.20 8.44 2.45
N ARG A 28 6.52 8.57 2.23
CA ARG A 28 7.33 9.72 2.72
C ARG A 28 6.79 11.10 2.29
N LEU A 29 5.90 11.12 1.30
CA LEU A 29 5.28 12.32 0.74
C LEU A 29 3.96 12.69 1.42
N MET A 30 3.45 11.87 2.35
CA MET A 30 2.17 12.12 3.00
C MET A 30 2.32 13.05 4.20
N ASP A 31 1.48 14.08 4.26
CA ASP A 31 1.31 14.90 5.45
C ASP A 31 0.34 14.27 6.48
N GLU A 32 0.26 14.85 7.68
CA GLU A 32 -0.61 14.34 8.76
C GLU A 32 -2.08 14.25 8.35
N LYS A 33 -2.56 15.19 7.53
CA LYS A 33 -3.95 15.21 7.07
C LYS A 33 -4.20 14.08 6.09
N GLU A 34 -3.28 13.83 5.17
CA GLU A 34 -3.32 12.72 4.22
C GLU A 34 -3.26 11.37 4.94
N ILE A 35 -2.38 11.22 5.95
CA ILE A 35 -2.35 10.03 6.81
C ILE A 35 -3.71 9.84 7.50
N GLY A 36 -4.28 10.90 8.06
CA GLY A 36 -5.60 10.84 8.69
C GLY A 36 -6.72 10.43 7.73
N ILE A 37 -6.66 10.86 6.47
CA ILE A 37 -7.62 10.43 5.43
C ILE A 37 -7.46 8.95 5.14
N VAL A 38 -6.23 8.46 4.96
CA VAL A 38 -5.95 7.05 4.68
C VAL A 38 -6.39 6.17 5.84
N VAL A 39 -6.05 6.50 7.08
CA VAL A 39 -6.46 5.72 8.26
C VAL A 39 -7.99 5.66 8.36
N ARG A 40 -8.70 6.77 8.14
CA ARG A 40 -10.17 6.79 8.12
C ARG A 40 -10.74 5.90 7.02
N ALA A 41 -10.19 5.96 5.81
CA ALA A 41 -10.60 5.10 4.71
C ALA A 41 -10.39 3.62 5.05
N CYS A 42 -9.24 3.25 5.63
CA CYS A 42 -8.96 1.89 6.08
C CYS A 42 -9.95 1.40 7.16
N VAL A 43 -10.35 2.25 8.10
CA VAL A 43 -11.37 1.91 9.11
C VAL A 43 -12.74 1.65 8.45
N ILE A 44 -13.17 2.53 7.54
CA ILE A 44 -14.44 2.36 6.84
C ILE A 44 -14.44 1.09 6.01
N LEU A 45 -13.37 0.86 5.22
CA LEU A 45 -13.22 -0.34 4.40
C LEU A 45 -13.18 -1.61 5.26
N HIS A 46 -12.45 -1.59 6.37
CA HIS A 46 -12.43 -2.72 7.30
C HIS A 46 -13.83 -3.08 7.79
N ASN A 47 -14.58 -2.06 8.23
CA ASN A 47 -15.95 -2.28 8.70
C ASN A 47 -16.85 -2.80 7.58
N MET A 48 -16.75 -2.24 6.38
CA MET A 48 -17.52 -2.72 5.23
C MET A 48 -17.21 -4.19 4.90
N ILE A 49 -15.93 -4.57 4.92
CA ILE A 49 -15.53 -5.95 4.65
C ILE A 49 -15.99 -6.89 5.77
N VAL A 50 -15.86 -6.47 7.05
CA VAL A 50 -16.36 -7.27 8.17
C VAL A 50 -17.87 -7.47 8.08
N GLU A 51 -18.63 -6.44 7.69
CA GLU A 51 -20.08 -6.54 7.50
C GLU A 51 -20.45 -7.47 6.33
N ASP A 52 -19.71 -7.41 5.22
CA ASP A 52 -19.88 -8.28 4.03
C ASP A 52 -19.53 -9.75 4.35
N GLU A 53 -18.42 -9.97 5.05
CA GLU A 53 -17.97 -11.29 5.52
C GLU A 53 -18.87 -11.86 6.63
N ARG A 54 -19.63 -11.01 7.35
CA ARG A 54 -20.53 -11.44 8.43
C ARG A 54 -21.67 -12.31 7.93
N ASP A 55 -22.08 -12.20 6.67
CA ASP A 55 -23.08 -13.10 6.09
C ASP A 55 -22.48 -14.44 5.61
N ASN A 56 -21.14 -14.56 5.66
CA ASN A 56 -20.33 -15.68 5.16
C ASN A 56 -19.35 -16.21 6.25
N TYR A 57 -19.88 -16.48 7.46
CA TYR A 57 -19.19 -16.87 8.71
C TYR A 57 -18.21 -18.08 8.67
N GLU A 58 -17.83 -18.61 7.51
CA GLU A 58 -16.83 -19.67 7.38
C GLU A 58 -15.38 -19.17 7.31
N LEU A 59 -15.15 -17.88 7.06
CA LEU A 59 -13.80 -17.30 6.95
C LEU A 59 -13.46 -16.44 8.17
N ALA A 60 -13.31 -17.07 9.33
CA ALA A 60 -12.60 -16.45 10.44
C ALA A 60 -11.12 -16.29 10.04
N PHE A 61 -10.77 -15.14 9.45
CA PHE A 61 -9.38 -14.77 9.24
C PHE A 61 -8.72 -14.62 10.60
N ASP A 62 -7.88 -15.59 10.95
CA ASP A 62 -7.04 -15.53 12.13
C ASP A 62 -5.98 -14.44 11.91
N TYR A 63 -6.14 -13.29 12.58
CA TYR A 63 -5.24 -12.15 12.46
C TYR A 63 -3.96 -12.29 13.28
N ASP A 64 -3.75 -13.44 13.94
CA ASP A 64 -2.53 -13.76 14.70
C ASP A 64 -1.33 -14.14 13.79
N VAL A 65 -1.27 -13.60 12.56
CA VAL A 65 -0.18 -13.87 11.62
C VAL A 65 1.03 -12.98 11.94
N VAL A 66 2.12 -13.65 12.33
CA VAL A 66 3.48 -13.12 12.52
C VAL A 66 3.94 -12.31 11.29
N GLU A 67 4.63 -11.19 11.53
CA GLU A 67 5.26 -10.37 10.50
C GLU A 67 6.03 -11.23 9.48
N GLY A 68 5.58 -11.24 8.22
CA GLY A 68 6.29 -11.86 7.10
C GLY A 68 5.49 -12.86 6.25
N THR A 69 4.31 -13.29 6.69
CA THR A 69 3.47 -14.27 5.96
C THR A 69 2.00 -13.83 5.84
N ALA A 70 1.74 -12.54 5.63
CA ALA A 70 0.39 -12.10 5.29
C ALA A 70 -0.03 -12.75 3.95
N PRO A 71 -1.15 -13.50 3.88
CA PRO A 71 -1.73 -13.91 2.61
C PRO A 71 -2.05 -12.62 1.85
N GLU A 72 -1.56 -12.49 0.62
CA GLU A 72 -1.96 -11.36 -0.22
C GLU A 72 -3.50 -11.39 -0.33
N PRO A 73 -4.18 -10.27 -0.05
CA PRO A 73 -5.62 -10.23 -0.19
C PRO A 73 -5.95 -10.59 -1.63
N ILE A 74 -6.80 -11.59 -1.82
CA ILE A 74 -7.29 -11.98 -3.15
C ILE A 74 -8.23 -10.85 -3.61
N VAL A 75 -7.63 -9.81 -4.19
CA VAL A 75 -8.37 -8.73 -4.81
C VAL A 75 -8.88 -9.26 -6.14
N ASN A 76 -10.19 -9.21 -6.35
CA ASN A 76 -10.74 -9.54 -7.66
C ASN A 76 -10.43 -8.37 -8.61
N HIS A 77 -9.49 -8.60 -9.52
CA HIS A 77 -8.84 -7.55 -10.34
C HIS A 77 -9.63 -7.16 -11.58
N GLU A 78 -10.78 -7.78 -11.84
CA GLU A 78 -11.30 -7.81 -13.20
C GLU A 78 -11.89 -6.47 -13.66
N HIS A 79 -12.43 -5.59 -12.81
CA HIS A 79 -13.17 -4.43 -13.33
C HIS A 79 -13.21 -3.19 -12.42
N HIS A 80 -12.08 -2.55 -12.14
CA HIS A 80 -12.11 -1.16 -11.65
C HIS A 80 -11.41 -0.21 -12.63
N PRO A 81 -12.08 0.82 -13.18
CA PRO A 81 -11.49 1.76 -14.15
C PRO A 81 -10.22 2.47 -13.66
N CYS A 82 -10.04 2.59 -12.34
CA CYS A 82 -8.84 3.15 -11.71
C CYS A 82 -7.59 2.26 -11.87
N TYR A 83 -7.77 0.94 -12.02
CA TYR A 83 -6.63 0.01 -12.09
C TYR A 83 -6.02 -0.09 -13.48
N GLU A 84 -6.77 0.06 -14.57
CA GLU A 84 -6.17 0.07 -15.92
C GLU A 84 -5.16 1.20 -16.08
N GLU A 85 -5.53 2.41 -15.66
CA GLU A 85 -4.64 3.58 -15.65
C GLU A 85 -3.42 3.34 -14.75
N TYR A 86 -3.62 2.73 -13.58
CA TYR A 86 -2.55 2.35 -12.65
C TYR A 86 -1.58 1.33 -13.25
N PHE A 87 -2.08 0.26 -13.88
CA PHE A 87 -1.27 -0.76 -14.54
C PHE A 87 -0.50 -0.17 -15.72
N ARG A 88 -1.16 0.68 -16.52
CA ARG A 88 -0.51 1.37 -17.63
C ARG A 88 0.64 2.26 -17.15
N ARG A 89 0.44 3.06 -16.09
CA ARG A 89 1.49 3.91 -15.51
C ARG A 89 2.62 3.08 -14.94
N THR A 90 2.29 1.99 -14.26
CA THR A 90 3.29 1.10 -13.65
C THR A 90 4.10 0.35 -14.70
N ALA A 91 3.48 -0.05 -15.82
CA ALA A 91 4.16 -0.65 -16.97
C ALA A 91 5.17 0.33 -17.60
N ILE A 92 4.81 1.62 -17.72
CA ILE A 92 5.73 2.66 -18.21
C ILE A 92 6.91 2.86 -17.24
N ILE A 93 6.64 2.94 -15.93
CA ILE A 93 7.67 3.14 -14.91
C ILE A 93 8.64 1.94 -14.84
N ARG A 94 8.12 0.73 -15.04
CA ARG A 94 8.90 -0.51 -15.04
C ARG A 94 9.45 -0.88 -16.42
N ASP A 95 9.21 -0.06 -17.44
CA ASP A 95 9.70 -0.34 -18.79
C ASP A 95 11.22 -0.31 -18.81
N THR A 96 11.80 -1.49 -18.95
CA THR A 96 13.24 -1.70 -18.80
C THR A 96 14.03 -1.06 -19.94
N GLY A 97 13.41 -0.96 -21.14
CA GLY A 97 14.01 -0.31 -22.30
C GLY A 97 14.13 1.21 -22.14
N THR A 98 13.06 1.86 -21.68
CA THR A 98 13.03 3.29 -21.35
C THR A 98 13.98 3.59 -20.20
N HIS A 99 14.02 2.72 -19.17
CA HIS A 99 14.96 2.85 -18.07
C HIS A 99 16.42 2.83 -18.54
N ALA A 100 16.80 1.84 -19.38
CA ALA A 100 18.15 1.73 -19.91
C ALA A 100 18.54 2.92 -20.81
N HIS A 101 17.60 3.42 -21.64
CA HIS A 101 17.83 4.60 -22.47
C HIS A 101 18.05 5.86 -21.62
N LEU A 102 17.16 6.14 -20.66
CA LEU A 102 17.29 7.28 -19.77
C LEU A 102 18.59 7.21 -18.95
N GLN A 103 18.98 6.02 -18.51
CA GLN A 103 20.24 5.82 -17.80
C GLN A 103 21.45 6.12 -18.70
N ALA A 104 21.44 5.66 -19.95
CA ALA A 104 22.50 5.94 -20.91
C ALA A 104 22.60 7.43 -21.25
N ASP A 105 21.47 8.11 -21.42
CA ASP A 105 21.44 9.54 -21.71
C ASP A 105 21.87 10.38 -20.50
N LEU A 106 21.47 9.98 -19.29
CA LEU A 106 21.94 10.59 -18.05
C LEU A 106 23.47 10.45 -17.91
N MET A 107 24.01 9.26 -18.18
CA MET A 107 25.46 9.04 -18.17
C MET A 107 26.16 9.94 -19.20
N LYS A 108 25.67 10.01 -20.45
CA LYS A 108 26.24 10.90 -21.48
C LYS A 108 26.24 12.36 -21.04
N GLU A 109 25.16 12.84 -20.44
CA GLU A 109 25.03 14.22 -19.97
C GLU A 109 25.99 14.53 -18.82
N ILE A 110 26.14 13.60 -17.87
CA ILE A 110 27.14 13.70 -16.80
C ILE A 110 28.56 13.73 -17.38
N TRP A 111 28.86 12.83 -18.33
CA TRP A 111 30.17 12.79 -19.00
C TRP A 111 30.49 14.06 -19.77
N LYS A 112 29.50 14.68 -20.46
CA LYS A 112 29.68 15.97 -21.12
C LYS A 112 29.99 17.09 -20.13
N ARG A 113 29.34 17.10 -18.97
CA ARG A 113 29.56 18.11 -17.92
C ARG A 113 30.89 17.93 -17.19
N SER A 114 31.37 16.68 -17.05
CA SER A 114 32.59 16.35 -16.33
C SER A 114 33.84 16.25 -17.20
N GLY A 115 33.70 15.94 -18.49
CA GLY A 115 34.80 15.77 -19.45
C GLY A 115 35.26 17.05 -20.16
N GLY A 116 34.71 18.21 -19.77
CA GLY A 116 35.10 19.53 -20.25
C GLY A 116 36.14 20.22 -19.36
N ARG A 117 37.20 19.53 -18.97
CA ARG A 117 38.44 20.12 -18.45
C ARG A 117 39.64 19.52 -19.17
#